data_AF-K9PQN8-F1
#
_entry.id   AF-K9PQN8-F1
#
_cell.length_a   1.000
_cell.length_b   1.000
_cell.length_c   1.000
_cell.angle_alpha   90.00
_cell.angle_beta   90.00
_cell.angle_gamma   90.00
#
_symmetry.space_group_name_H-M   'P 1'
#
loop_
_entity.id
_entity.type
_entity.pdbx_description
1 polymer ?
#
loop_
_entity_poly.entity_id
_entity_poly.type
_entity_poly.pdbx_seq_one_letter_code
_entity_poly.pdbx_strand_id
1 'polypeptide(L)'
;MSNELGILQSGLEALKQRKYSEAISLLENFCQLCEVNSQMMLKEYLQAQMGLVKAYHSTEKYQEARVLCEQLAENKNSQVQAWAQQILTSLPPSSLVVPQPSLTPEQAAELLLAGQKAVKFRRYAEAIQAFEEFFQKADVGTKDYSQAQIWLVKAYKGNGQLEDAIALCQQLTTSEQEVVQIWAKQFISTLLPEQTAPTTPEIQSTPTGGAATPVGIKMRTLAEFKTFCEQNLLSDLKAIEATRQQVLNSIVFVAIILLLIVGFLIRLFPFNFFNFYSSSSLKPPLSVVFFFLLGFLACFWVGVAFYTSATETYASGFKSKIIQKIFDFINTDKNLNYSSYSSEADTNYTMSGFIHSQLFQSLVKPNKLHQNECIFGKIDATLIFFSEICSEVEIKHAWAKYLDFTHHFKTLDSWIIPRFITRRLFVLMLPIYTISLMIRFIKGGPYVITRIARGQKIDYKHFKEEILNNEVSRQTIFKGLFFQADFNKTSKGKTIIIPKILDANLHAVNTGKIIKLEDPEFNKLFTVYGDDQVEARYILSTNLMAKLVKFRKKAHKKMYISFVDSMIYIAIEYTEDIFEPKLFNTMLSFNPMKEYFENIQLMLGIVEDLNLNRRIWSK
;
A
#
# COMPACT_ATOMS: atom_id res chain seq x y z
N MET A 1 15.54 -49.63 -26.92
CA MET A 1 14.57 -50.20 -27.88
C MET A 1 13.86 -51.47 -27.41
N SER A 2 14.53 -52.62 -27.20
CA SER A 2 13.81 -53.86 -26.76
C SER A 2 13.19 -53.76 -25.37
N ASN A 3 13.80 -53.00 -24.45
CA ASN A 3 13.30 -52.84 -23.09
C ASN A 3 12.07 -51.91 -23.00
N GLU A 4 12.02 -50.83 -23.79
CA GLU A 4 10.93 -49.84 -23.77
C GLU A 4 9.63 -50.40 -24.35
N LEU A 5 9.69 -51.15 -25.46
CA LEU A 5 8.51 -51.87 -25.96
C LEU A 5 8.02 -52.93 -24.98
N GLY A 6 8.92 -53.52 -24.18
CA GLY A 6 8.56 -54.44 -23.10
C GLY A 6 7.75 -53.76 -22.00
N ILE A 7 8.05 -52.50 -21.66
CA ILE A 7 7.29 -51.69 -20.69
C ILE A 7 5.88 -51.41 -21.22
N LEU A 8 5.76 -51.01 -22.50
CA LEU A 8 4.47 -50.79 -23.13
C LEU A 8 3.62 -52.07 -23.16
N GLN A 9 4.20 -53.20 -23.58
CA GLN A 9 3.49 -54.48 -23.61
C GLN A 9 3.04 -54.91 -22.21
N SER A 10 3.90 -54.74 -21.20
CA SER A 10 3.57 -55.05 -19.80
C SER A 10 2.44 -54.16 -19.28
N GLY A 11 2.47 -52.86 -19.60
CA GLY A 11 1.40 -51.91 -19.23
C GLY A 11 0.06 -52.21 -19.91
N LEU A 12 0.07 -52.57 -21.20
CA LEU A 12 -1.14 -52.95 -21.93
C LEU A 12 -1.70 -54.32 -21.47
N GLU A 13 -0.83 -55.25 -21.08
CA GLU A 13 -1.23 -56.55 -20.54
C GLU A 13 -1.82 -56.41 -19.12
N ALA A 14 -1.21 -55.59 -18.26
CA ALA A 14 -1.78 -55.21 -16.97
C ALA A 14 -3.17 -54.58 -17.11
N LEU A 15 -3.37 -53.76 -18.15
CA LEU A 15 -4.67 -53.16 -18.46
C LEU A 15 -5.72 -54.21 -18.85
N LYS A 16 -5.35 -55.23 -19.66
CA LYS A 16 -6.25 -56.35 -19.98
C LYS A 16 -6.58 -57.20 -18.75
N GLN A 17 -5.62 -57.38 -17.85
CA GLN A 17 -5.79 -58.09 -16.58
C GLN A 17 -6.54 -57.29 -15.51
N ARG A 18 -7.04 -56.07 -15.83
CA ARG A 18 -7.72 -55.14 -14.91
C ARG A 18 -6.86 -54.70 -13.72
N LYS A 19 -5.53 -54.79 -13.83
CA LYS A 19 -4.58 -54.27 -12.83
C LYS A 19 -4.28 -52.80 -13.13
N TYR A 20 -5.27 -51.94 -12.89
CA TYR A 20 -5.24 -50.57 -13.39
C TYR A 20 -4.16 -49.68 -12.76
N SER A 21 -3.83 -49.85 -11.47
CA SER A 21 -2.75 -49.10 -10.82
C SER A 21 -1.37 -49.42 -11.39
N GLU A 22 -1.11 -50.71 -11.63
CA GLU A 22 0.12 -51.20 -12.27
C GLU A 22 0.20 -50.73 -13.73
N ALA A 23 -0.92 -50.80 -14.46
CA ALA A 23 -1.01 -50.29 -15.83
C ALA A 23 -0.73 -48.78 -15.91
N ILE A 24 -1.26 -47.97 -14.99
CA ILE A 24 -0.99 -46.52 -14.94
C ILE A 24 0.50 -46.26 -14.76
N SER A 25 1.12 -46.87 -13.75
CA SER A 25 2.54 -46.64 -13.46
C SER A 25 3.46 -47.03 -14.63
N LEU A 26 3.18 -48.17 -15.28
CA LEU A 26 3.97 -48.64 -16.43
C LEU A 26 3.77 -47.78 -17.67
N LEU A 27 2.54 -47.34 -17.95
CA LEU A 27 2.22 -46.54 -19.15
C LEU A 27 2.63 -45.06 -19.00
N GLU A 28 2.56 -44.48 -17.80
CA GLU A 28 3.08 -43.12 -17.51
C GLU A 28 4.60 -43.10 -17.69
N ASN A 29 5.30 -44.09 -17.14
CA ASN A 29 6.74 -44.24 -17.30
C ASN A 29 7.14 -44.37 -18.79
N PHE A 30 6.41 -45.18 -19.56
CA PHE A 30 6.63 -45.26 -21.00
C PHE A 30 6.42 -43.92 -21.72
N CYS A 31 5.36 -43.16 -21.38
CA CYS A 31 5.10 -41.85 -21.99
C CYS A 31 6.21 -40.83 -21.68
N GLN A 32 6.70 -40.79 -20.44
CA GLN A 32 7.81 -39.93 -20.05
C GLN A 32 9.11 -40.28 -20.78
N LEU A 33 9.41 -41.57 -20.96
CA LEU A 33 10.57 -42.02 -21.71
C LEU A 33 10.51 -41.62 -23.20
N CYS A 34 9.30 -41.62 -23.79
CA CYS A 34 9.10 -41.19 -25.18
C CYS A 34 9.24 -39.67 -25.36
N GLU A 35 8.88 -38.84 -24.39
CA GLU A 35 9.05 -37.38 -24.46
C GLU A 35 10.52 -36.94 -24.44
N VAL A 36 11.38 -37.74 -23.81
CA VAL A 36 12.83 -37.46 -23.69
C VAL A 36 13.62 -37.89 -24.94
N ASN A 37 13.10 -38.82 -25.75
CA ASN A 37 13.83 -39.42 -26.87
C ASN A 37 13.12 -39.16 -28.22
N SER A 38 13.58 -38.14 -28.95
CA SER A 38 12.89 -37.52 -30.11
C SER A 38 12.82 -38.33 -31.42
N GLN A 39 13.12 -39.64 -31.40
CA GLN A 39 13.08 -40.52 -32.57
C GLN A 39 12.17 -41.76 -32.41
N MET A 40 11.20 -41.75 -31.49
CA MET A 40 10.38 -42.94 -31.22
C MET A 40 8.95 -42.93 -31.78
N MET A 41 8.42 -44.13 -31.98
CA MET A 41 7.31 -44.50 -32.85
C MET A 41 5.97 -43.90 -32.39
N LEU A 42 5.42 -42.97 -33.19
CA LEU A 42 4.17 -42.23 -32.92
C LEU A 42 2.98 -43.15 -32.59
N LYS A 43 2.95 -44.37 -33.14
CA LYS A 43 1.84 -45.30 -32.96
C LYS A 43 1.80 -45.92 -31.55
N GLU A 44 2.95 -46.29 -31.02
CA GLU A 44 3.13 -46.92 -29.72
C GLU A 44 2.89 -45.92 -28.58
N TYR A 45 3.33 -44.66 -28.78
CA TYR A 45 3.03 -43.57 -27.85
C TYR A 45 1.52 -43.29 -27.77
N LEU A 46 0.84 -43.23 -28.92
CA LEU A 46 -0.61 -43.07 -28.95
C LEU A 46 -1.34 -44.26 -28.29
N GLN A 47 -0.85 -45.50 -28.50
CA GLN A 47 -1.39 -46.67 -27.82
C GLN A 47 -1.23 -46.59 -26.29
N ALA A 48 -0.10 -46.07 -25.81
CA ALA A 48 0.13 -45.87 -24.39
C ALA A 48 -0.83 -44.83 -23.79
N GLN A 49 -1.00 -43.69 -24.46
CA GLN A 49 -1.92 -42.62 -24.03
C GLN A 49 -3.39 -43.11 -24.03
N MET A 50 -3.80 -43.86 -25.05
CA MET A 50 -5.14 -44.46 -25.08
C MET A 50 -5.33 -45.51 -23.97
N GLY A 51 -4.28 -46.24 -23.61
CA GLY A 51 -4.26 -47.14 -22.45
C GLY A 51 -4.41 -46.39 -21.12
N LEU A 52 -3.69 -45.28 -20.95
CA LEU A 52 -3.76 -44.45 -19.74
C LEU A 52 -5.17 -43.90 -19.51
N VAL A 53 -5.80 -43.35 -20.55
CA VAL A 53 -7.20 -42.88 -20.46
C VAL A 53 -8.13 -43.97 -19.97
N LYS A 54 -8.01 -45.20 -20.48
CA LYS A 54 -8.85 -46.34 -20.05
C LYS A 54 -8.58 -46.73 -18.60
N ALA A 55 -7.32 -46.69 -18.17
CA ALA A 55 -6.95 -47.00 -16.80
C ALA A 55 -7.46 -45.93 -15.83
N TYR A 56 -7.27 -44.64 -16.14
CA TYR A 56 -7.79 -43.51 -15.36
C TYR A 56 -9.31 -43.52 -15.25
N HIS A 57 -10.01 -43.78 -16.37
CA HIS A 57 -11.47 -43.95 -16.35
C HIS A 57 -11.91 -45.10 -15.44
N SER A 58 -11.15 -46.20 -15.38
CA SER A 58 -11.47 -47.37 -14.56
C SER A 58 -11.13 -47.20 -13.08
N THR A 59 -10.24 -46.25 -12.74
CA THR A 59 -9.85 -45.91 -11.36
C THR A 59 -10.52 -44.63 -10.86
N GLU A 60 -11.57 -44.15 -11.52
CA GLU A 60 -12.31 -42.91 -11.17
C GLU A 60 -11.46 -41.62 -11.21
N LYS A 61 -10.31 -41.66 -11.88
CA LYS A 61 -9.43 -40.50 -12.13
C LYS A 61 -9.90 -39.72 -13.36
N TYR A 62 -11.13 -39.21 -13.28
CA TYR A 62 -11.83 -38.67 -14.45
C TYR A 62 -11.21 -37.40 -15.03
N GLN A 63 -10.48 -36.62 -14.22
CA GLN A 63 -9.89 -35.37 -14.67
C GLN A 63 -8.62 -35.60 -15.49
N GLU A 64 -7.75 -36.51 -15.03
CA GLU A 64 -6.56 -36.95 -15.76
C GLU A 64 -6.97 -37.65 -17.07
N ALA A 65 -8.04 -38.44 -17.03
CA ALA A 65 -8.65 -39.03 -18.23
C ALA A 65 -9.16 -37.95 -19.20
N ARG A 66 -9.83 -36.91 -18.69
CA ARG A 66 -10.39 -35.81 -19.52
C ARG A 66 -9.29 -34.99 -20.20
N VAL A 67 -8.28 -34.53 -19.45
CA VAL A 67 -7.18 -33.73 -19.99
C VAL A 67 -6.46 -34.50 -21.10
N LEU A 68 -6.14 -35.77 -20.86
CA LEU A 68 -5.47 -36.61 -21.86
C LEU A 68 -6.38 -36.90 -23.07
N CYS A 69 -7.69 -37.06 -22.86
CA CYS A 69 -8.67 -37.19 -23.95
C CYS A 69 -8.81 -35.91 -24.79
N GLU A 70 -8.82 -34.73 -24.18
CA GLU A 70 -8.87 -33.44 -24.89
C GLU A 70 -7.63 -33.28 -25.78
N GLN A 71 -6.44 -33.62 -25.26
CA GLN A 71 -5.20 -33.63 -26.03
C GLN A 71 -5.24 -34.62 -27.22
N LEU A 72 -5.79 -35.82 -27.01
CA LEU A 72 -5.95 -36.82 -28.08
C LEU A 72 -7.01 -36.42 -29.12
N ALA A 73 -8.01 -35.61 -28.75
CA ALA A 73 -9.04 -35.11 -29.66
C ALA A 73 -8.53 -34.03 -30.63
N GLU A 74 -7.40 -33.40 -30.33
CA GLU A 74 -6.70 -32.45 -31.20
C GLU A 74 -5.69 -33.13 -32.16
N ASN A 75 -5.52 -34.45 -32.07
CA ASN A 75 -4.55 -35.19 -32.87
C ASN A 75 -4.97 -35.32 -34.35
N LYS A 76 -4.00 -35.33 -35.28
CA LYS A 76 -4.22 -35.46 -36.74
C LYS A 76 -4.77 -36.83 -37.18
N ASN A 77 -4.67 -37.86 -36.34
CA ASN A 77 -5.19 -39.19 -36.65
C ASN A 77 -6.71 -39.26 -36.39
N SER A 78 -7.50 -39.39 -37.46
CA SER A 78 -8.97 -39.41 -37.42
C SER A 78 -9.55 -40.53 -36.55
N GLN A 79 -8.88 -41.68 -36.42
CA GLN A 79 -9.33 -42.78 -35.57
C GLN A 79 -9.15 -42.48 -34.08
N VAL A 80 -8.03 -41.86 -33.71
CA VAL A 80 -7.74 -41.47 -32.31
C VAL A 80 -8.64 -40.31 -31.89
N GLN A 81 -8.85 -39.35 -32.78
CA GLN A 81 -9.75 -38.23 -32.57
C GLN A 81 -11.20 -38.69 -32.32
N ALA A 82 -11.73 -39.57 -33.19
CA ALA A 82 -13.08 -40.10 -33.03
C ALA A 82 -13.22 -40.91 -31.73
N TRP A 83 -12.21 -41.71 -31.39
CA TRP A 83 -12.19 -42.47 -30.14
C TRP A 83 -12.16 -41.56 -28.90
N ALA A 84 -11.32 -40.52 -28.90
CA ALA A 84 -11.20 -39.59 -27.77
C ALA A 84 -12.50 -38.79 -27.54
N GLN A 85 -13.14 -38.33 -28.62
CA GLN A 85 -14.44 -37.64 -28.54
C GLN A 85 -15.54 -38.55 -27.97
N GLN A 86 -15.54 -39.84 -28.35
CA GLN A 86 -16.48 -40.81 -27.78
C GLN A 86 -16.28 -40.98 -26.27
N ILE A 87 -15.04 -41.07 -25.79
CA ILE A 87 -14.74 -41.19 -24.35
C ILE A 87 -15.08 -39.91 -23.58
N LEU A 88 -14.89 -38.73 -24.18
CA LEU A 88 -15.28 -37.46 -23.54
C LEU A 88 -16.79 -37.41 -23.24
N THR A 89 -17.63 -38.01 -24.11
CA THR A 89 -19.08 -38.07 -23.86
C THR A 89 -19.48 -39.03 -22.73
N SER A 90 -18.64 -40.01 -22.37
CA SER A 90 -18.90 -40.93 -21.26
C SER A 90 -18.34 -40.44 -19.92
N LEU A 91 -17.53 -39.38 -19.89
CA LEU A 91 -16.97 -38.80 -18.66
C LEU A 91 -17.98 -37.82 -18.01
N PRO A 92 -18.14 -37.84 -16.67
CA PRO A 92 -19.12 -37.00 -15.97
C PRO A 92 -18.86 -35.49 -16.21
N PRO A 93 -19.90 -34.66 -16.43
CA PRO A 93 -19.74 -33.24 -16.75
C PRO A 93 -18.96 -32.49 -15.67
N SER A 94 -18.16 -31.50 -16.08
CA SER A 94 -17.22 -30.74 -15.23
C SER A 94 -17.82 -30.04 -14.00
N SER A 95 -19.14 -30.10 -13.82
CA SER A 95 -19.92 -29.39 -12.81
C SER A 95 -20.38 -30.25 -11.62
N LEU A 96 -19.87 -31.47 -11.46
CA LEU A 96 -20.13 -32.32 -10.28
C LEU A 96 -18.82 -32.87 -9.68
N VAL A 97 -17.95 -31.99 -9.17
CA VAL A 97 -16.88 -32.39 -8.25
C VAL A 97 -16.68 -31.28 -7.21
N VAL A 98 -16.90 -31.62 -5.94
CA VAL A 98 -16.42 -30.90 -4.76
C VAL A 98 -14.90 -31.05 -4.70
N PRO A 99 -14.09 -29.97 -4.72
CA PRO A 99 -12.67 -30.06 -4.47
C PRO A 99 -12.41 -30.20 -2.96
N GLN A 100 -11.63 -31.19 -2.54
CA GLN A 100 -10.96 -31.19 -1.24
C GLN A 100 -9.68 -30.33 -1.29
N PRO A 101 -9.25 -29.81 -0.14
CA PRO A 101 -9.48 -28.45 0.33
C PRO A 101 -8.40 -27.49 -0.19
N SER A 102 -8.62 -26.86 -1.35
CA SER A 102 -8.01 -25.56 -1.61
C SER A 102 -8.89 -24.49 -0.98
N LEU A 103 -8.31 -23.64 -0.14
CA LEU A 103 -9.05 -22.50 0.41
C LEU A 103 -9.69 -21.72 -0.75
N THR A 104 -10.98 -21.43 -0.66
CA THR A 104 -11.56 -20.41 -1.55
C THR A 104 -10.81 -19.08 -1.33
N PRO A 105 -10.69 -18.22 -2.35
CA PRO A 105 -10.00 -16.93 -2.19
C PRO A 105 -10.52 -16.09 -1.01
N GLU A 106 -11.82 -16.23 -0.68
CA GLU A 106 -12.45 -15.57 0.46
C GLU A 106 -12.00 -16.16 1.80
N GLN A 107 -11.95 -17.49 1.94
CA GLN A 107 -11.45 -18.15 3.16
C GLN A 107 -9.94 -17.93 3.36
N ALA A 108 -9.16 -17.91 2.28
CA ALA A 108 -7.74 -17.57 2.31
C ALA A 108 -7.54 -16.13 2.81
N ALA A 109 -8.34 -15.18 2.32
CA ALA A 109 -8.31 -13.79 2.78
C ALA A 109 -8.76 -13.65 4.24
N GLU A 110 -9.74 -14.46 4.69
CA GLU A 110 -10.22 -14.44 6.07
C GLU A 110 -9.16 -14.94 7.06
N LEU A 111 -8.50 -16.07 6.77
CA LEU A 111 -7.40 -16.60 7.59
C LEU A 111 -6.20 -15.64 7.62
N LEU A 112 -5.85 -15.04 6.47
CA LEU A 112 -4.82 -14.02 6.38
C LEU A 112 -5.16 -12.81 7.26
N LEU A 113 -6.39 -12.31 7.18
CA LEU A 113 -6.86 -11.17 7.97
C LEU A 113 -6.90 -11.50 9.46
N ALA A 114 -7.33 -12.71 9.84
CA ALA A 114 -7.35 -13.20 11.21
C ALA A 114 -5.93 -13.26 11.80
N GLY A 115 -4.98 -13.87 11.07
CA GLY A 115 -3.58 -13.93 11.47
C GLY A 115 -2.96 -12.53 11.61
N GLN A 116 -3.19 -11.65 10.64
CA GLN A 116 -2.72 -10.26 10.70
C GLN A 116 -3.30 -9.50 11.90
N LYS A 117 -4.60 -9.69 12.19
CA LYS A 117 -5.27 -9.11 13.33
C LYS A 117 -4.63 -9.61 14.64
N ALA A 118 -4.39 -10.91 14.75
CA ALA A 118 -3.76 -11.51 15.93
C ALA A 118 -2.31 -11.00 16.14
N VAL A 119 -1.49 -10.86 15.09
CA VAL A 119 -0.15 -10.23 15.20
C VAL A 119 -0.27 -8.79 15.72
N LYS A 120 -1.23 -8.02 15.19
CA LYS A 120 -1.47 -6.63 15.58
C LYS A 120 -1.86 -6.49 17.06
N PHE A 121 -2.61 -7.44 17.61
CA PHE A 121 -3.00 -7.47 19.03
C PHE A 121 -2.00 -8.19 19.95
N ARG A 122 -0.79 -8.51 19.46
CA ARG A 122 0.25 -9.28 20.18
C ARG A 122 -0.20 -10.68 20.63
N ARG A 123 -1.20 -11.25 19.97
CA ARG A 123 -1.66 -12.62 20.15
C ARG A 123 -0.90 -13.52 19.20
N TYR A 124 0.41 -13.63 19.42
CA TYR A 124 1.30 -14.22 18.43
C TYR A 124 1.06 -15.72 18.22
N ALA A 125 0.66 -16.46 19.26
CA ALA A 125 0.28 -17.86 19.14
C ALA A 125 -0.96 -18.06 18.22
N GLU A 126 -2.02 -17.26 18.42
CA GLU A 126 -3.22 -17.27 17.55
C GLU A 126 -2.88 -16.88 16.11
N ALA A 127 -1.94 -15.94 15.94
CA ALA A 127 -1.48 -15.53 14.62
C ALA A 127 -0.73 -16.64 13.89
N ILE A 128 0.20 -17.30 14.59
CA ILE A 128 0.97 -18.42 14.04
C ILE A 128 0.03 -19.53 13.60
N GLN A 129 -0.94 -19.90 14.46
CA GLN A 129 -1.93 -20.91 14.13
C GLN A 129 -2.73 -20.57 12.85
N ALA A 130 -3.21 -19.32 12.73
CA ALA A 130 -3.96 -18.88 11.56
C ALA A 130 -3.12 -18.90 10.27
N PHE A 131 -1.83 -18.55 10.36
CA PHE A 131 -0.93 -18.59 9.21
C PHE A 131 -0.48 -20.01 8.86
N GLU A 132 -0.21 -20.88 9.84
CA GLU A 132 0.09 -22.29 9.59
C GLU A 132 -1.10 -23.00 8.94
N GLU A 133 -2.33 -22.70 9.36
CA GLU A 133 -3.54 -23.20 8.72
C GLU A 133 -3.69 -22.67 7.29
N PHE A 134 -3.37 -21.39 7.05
CA PHE A 134 -3.32 -20.81 5.71
C PHE A 134 -2.32 -21.56 4.82
N PHE A 135 -1.09 -21.81 5.30
CA PHE A 135 -0.05 -22.49 4.52
C PHE A 135 -0.30 -23.97 4.29
N GLN A 136 -1.03 -24.65 5.16
CA GLN A 136 -1.42 -26.04 4.95
C GLN A 136 -2.45 -26.23 3.83
N LYS A 137 -3.24 -25.19 3.51
CA LYS A 137 -4.41 -25.29 2.63
C LYS A 137 -4.39 -24.35 1.42
N ALA A 138 -3.44 -23.41 1.35
CA ALA A 138 -3.28 -22.45 0.26
C ALA A 138 -2.20 -22.90 -0.75
N ASP A 139 -2.42 -22.60 -2.03
CA ASP A 139 -1.43 -22.82 -3.08
C ASP A 139 -0.42 -21.67 -3.15
N VAL A 140 0.82 -21.96 -3.57
CA VAL A 140 1.94 -21.03 -3.71
C VAL A 140 1.61 -19.88 -4.67
N GLY A 141 0.72 -20.10 -5.64
CA GLY A 141 0.21 -19.09 -6.57
C GLY A 141 -0.84 -18.12 -6.00
N THR A 142 -1.23 -18.25 -4.73
CA THR A 142 -2.23 -17.37 -4.11
C THR A 142 -1.70 -15.94 -4.01
N LYS A 143 -2.51 -14.95 -4.40
CA LYS A 143 -2.16 -13.52 -4.48
C LYS A 143 -1.47 -12.95 -3.22
N ASP A 144 -1.77 -13.51 -2.04
CA ASP A 144 -1.28 -13.05 -0.75
C ASP A 144 -0.31 -14.03 -0.05
N TYR A 145 0.14 -15.09 -0.74
CA TYR A 145 0.99 -16.14 -0.16
C TYR A 145 2.30 -15.57 0.41
N SER A 146 2.96 -14.71 -0.37
CA SER A 146 4.21 -14.08 0.04
C SER A 146 4.03 -13.06 1.18
N GLN A 147 2.87 -12.40 1.23
CA GLN A 147 2.52 -11.53 2.36
C GLN A 147 2.30 -12.34 3.63
N ALA A 148 1.62 -13.48 3.54
CA ALA A 148 1.45 -14.39 4.67
C ALA A 148 2.81 -14.82 5.25
N GLN A 149 3.84 -15.04 4.41
CA GLN A 149 5.15 -15.50 4.86
C GLN A 149 5.84 -14.42 5.69
N ILE A 150 5.76 -13.16 5.24
CA ILE A 150 6.24 -11.99 5.96
C ILE A 150 5.55 -11.86 7.33
N TRP A 151 4.23 -12.03 7.37
CA TRP A 151 3.47 -11.92 8.61
C TRP A 151 3.74 -13.07 9.58
N LEU A 152 3.96 -14.28 9.08
CA LEU A 152 4.36 -15.43 9.90
C LEU A 152 5.75 -15.21 10.52
N VAL A 153 6.72 -14.70 9.76
CA VAL A 153 8.05 -14.33 10.31
C VAL A 153 7.90 -13.28 11.44
N LYS A 154 7.04 -12.28 11.25
CA LYS A 154 6.75 -11.28 12.30
C LYS A 154 6.07 -11.91 13.52
N ALA A 155 5.20 -12.90 13.32
CA ALA A 155 4.52 -13.62 14.38
C ALA A 155 5.51 -14.49 15.19
N TYR A 156 6.37 -15.28 14.53
CA TYR A 156 7.42 -16.07 15.18
C TYR A 156 8.36 -15.20 16.02
N LYS A 157 8.83 -14.07 15.47
CA LYS A 157 9.63 -13.09 16.22
C LYS A 157 8.87 -12.55 17.44
N GLY A 158 7.60 -12.18 17.27
CA GLY A 158 6.75 -11.67 18.34
C GLY A 158 6.51 -12.70 19.46
N ASN A 159 6.45 -13.98 19.10
CA ASN A 159 6.26 -15.11 20.02
C ASN A 159 7.56 -15.58 20.70
N GLY A 160 8.72 -14.99 20.38
CA GLY A 160 10.03 -15.42 20.90
C GLY A 160 10.66 -16.61 20.17
N GLN A 161 10.06 -17.09 19.09
CA GLN A 161 10.58 -18.16 18.22
C GLN A 161 11.57 -17.59 17.21
N LEU A 162 12.73 -17.14 17.70
CA LEU A 162 13.73 -16.44 16.88
C LEU A 162 14.33 -17.36 15.79
N GLU A 163 14.56 -18.63 16.10
CA GLU A 163 15.14 -19.61 15.18
C GLU A 163 14.22 -19.87 13.99
N ASP A 164 12.93 -20.12 14.24
CA ASP A 164 11.91 -20.30 13.19
C ASP A 164 11.78 -19.06 12.30
N ALA A 165 11.81 -17.86 12.93
CA ALA A 165 11.79 -16.59 12.20
C ALA A 165 13.03 -16.43 11.31
N ILE A 166 14.22 -16.77 11.80
CA ILE A 166 15.47 -16.69 11.03
C ILE A 166 15.47 -17.71 9.88
N ALA A 167 15.07 -18.95 10.14
CA ALA A 167 15.03 -20.02 9.14
C ALA A 167 14.08 -19.68 7.99
N LEU A 168 12.85 -19.25 8.30
CA LEU A 168 11.88 -18.82 7.29
C LEU A 168 12.39 -17.57 6.54
N CYS A 169 12.99 -16.61 7.25
CA CYS A 169 13.54 -15.42 6.60
C CYS A 169 14.71 -15.77 5.65
N GLN A 170 15.57 -16.72 6.00
CA GLN A 170 16.65 -17.21 5.13
C GLN A 170 16.08 -17.83 3.85
N GLN A 171 15.02 -18.62 3.94
CA GLN A 171 14.32 -19.15 2.76
C GLN A 171 13.75 -18.04 1.87
N LEU A 172 13.23 -16.97 2.46
CA LEU A 172 12.68 -15.83 1.71
C LEU A 172 13.76 -15.03 0.97
N THR A 173 15.04 -15.15 1.34
CA THR A 173 16.13 -14.50 0.58
C THR A 173 16.40 -15.12 -0.79
N THR A 174 15.87 -16.32 -1.05
CA THR A 174 15.94 -17.03 -2.34
C THR A 174 14.60 -17.04 -3.07
N SER A 175 13.62 -16.25 -2.63
CA SER A 175 12.30 -16.16 -3.28
C SER A 175 12.38 -15.50 -4.66
N GLU A 176 11.55 -15.95 -5.60
CA GLU A 176 11.43 -15.37 -6.94
C GLU A 176 10.88 -13.93 -6.91
N GLN A 177 10.22 -13.54 -5.82
CA GLN A 177 9.70 -12.18 -5.65
C GLN A 177 10.77 -11.24 -5.06
N GLU A 178 11.23 -10.29 -5.88
CA GLU A 178 12.26 -9.31 -5.52
C GLU A 178 11.95 -8.53 -4.23
N VAL A 179 10.69 -8.13 -4.02
CA VAL A 179 10.23 -7.39 -2.83
C VAL A 179 10.42 -8.21 -1.54
N VAL A 180 10.12 -9.51 -1.60
CA VAL A 180 10.20 -10.43 -0.46
C VAL A 180 11.66 -10.74 -0.13
N GLN A 181 12.48 -10.89 -1.17
CA GLN A 181 13.92 -11.08 -1.03
C GLN A 181 14.60 -9.87 -0.37
N ILE A 182 14.30 -8.65 -0.83
CA ILE A 182 14.87 -7.42 -0.26
C ILE A 182 14.43 -7.29 1.21
N TRP A 183 13.14 -7.48 1.47
CA TRP A 183 12.61 -7.45 2.83
C TRP A 183 13.30 -8.46 3.74
N ALA A 184 13.47 -9.72 3.29
CA ALA A 184 14.08 -10.78 4.08
C ALA A 184 15.56 -10.49 4.41
N LYS A 185 16.34 -10.01 3.43
CA LYS A 185 17.74 -9.61 3.64
C LYS A 185 17.86 -8.50 4.68
N GLN A 186 17.01 -7.47 4.60
CA GLN A 186 16.95 -6.40 5.58
C GLN A 186 16.53 -6.92 6.95
N PHE A 187 15.52 -7.79 7.02
CA PHE A 187 15.01 -8.30 8.29
C PHE A 187 16.03 -9.20 9.01
N ILE A 188 16.76 -10.07 8.29
CA ILE A 188 17.87 -10.87 8.85
C ILE A 188 18.95 -9.97 9.47
N SER A 189 19.31 -8.87 8.80
CA SER A 189 20.29 -7.92 9.32
C SER A 189 19.86 -7.24 10.63
N THR A 190 18.54 -7.19 10.90
CA THR A 190 17.99 -6.71 12.19
C THR A 190 17.85 -7.80 13.25
N LEU A 191 18.10 -9.07 12.92
CA LEU A 191 17.92 -10.23 13.80
C LEU A 191 19.24 -10.81 14.34
N LEU A 192 20.35 -10.68 13.62
CA LEU A 192 21.66 -11.15 14.05
C LEU A 192 22.44 -10.03 14.77
N PRO A 193 22.68 -10.10 16.08
CA PRO A 193 23.77 -9.34 16.68
C PRO A 193 25.12 -9.89 16.19
N GLU A 194 26.06 -9.01 15.87
CA GLU A 194 27.44 -9.37 15.53
C GLU A 194 28.02 -10.38 16.52
N GLN A 195 28.44 -11.56 16.05
CA GLN A 195 29.25 -12.50 16.82
C GLN A 195 30.52 -12.88 16.07
N THR A 196 31.65 -12.39 16.58
CA THR A 196 33.02 -12.99 16.60
C THR A 196 33.87 -12.02 17.43
N ALA A 197 34.66 -12.33 18.46
CA ALA A 197 35.13 -13.54 19.19
C ALA A 197 35.94 -13.02 20.44
N PRO A 198 36.71 -13.80 21.21
CA PRO A 198 36.46 -15.05 21.94
C PRO A 198 36.62 -14.94 23.50
N THR A 199 36.22 -16.00 24.17
CA THR A 199 36.12 -16.31 25.62
C THR A 199 37.44 -16.42 26.39
N THR A 200 37.51 -15.97 27.66
CA THR A 200 38.10 -16.68 28.85
C THR A 200 37.73 -15.95 30.20
N PRO A 201 37.87 -16.54 31.42
CA PRO A 201 36.74 -17.06 32.21
C PRO A 201 36.51 -16.39 33.59
N GLU A 202 35.32 -16.70 34.15
CA GLU A 202 34.76 -16.58 35.51
C GLU A 202 35.58 -15.99 36.68
N ILE A 203 34.95 -15.09 37.47
CA ILE A 203 34.85 -15.16 38.96
C ILE A 203 33.49 -14.60 39.47
N GLN A 204 32.71 -15.51 40.08
CA GLN A 204 31.78 -15.49 41.24
C GLN A 204 31.11 -14.20 41.81
N SER A 205 29.76 -14.31 41.96
CA SER A 205 28.82 -13.90 43.04
C SER A 205 29.06 -12.62 43.86
N THR A 206 28.11 -11.70 44.11
CA THR A 206 26.81 -11.86 44.82
C THR A 206 26.00 -10.53 44.75
N PRO A 207 24.73 -10.46 45.24
CA PRO A 207 23.68 -9.56 44.74
C PRO A 207 23.56 -8.24 45.51
N THR A 208 23.09 -7.18 44.84
CA THR A 208 22.29 -6.15 45.52
C THR A 208 21.42 -5.40 44.51
N GLY A 209 20.15 -5.19 44.88
CA GLY A 209 19.17 -4.49 44.08
C GLY A 209 19.60 -3.07 43.72
N GLY A 210 19.51 -2.76 42.45
CA GLY A 210 19.45 -1.41 41.93
C GLY A 210 18.25 -1.35 40.99
N ALA A 211 17.25 -0.54 41.34
CA ALA A 211 16.16 -0.23 40.43
C ALA A 211 16.74 0.25 39.10
N ALA A 212 16.42 -0.44 38.01
CA ALA A 212 16.79 0.00 36.67
C ALA A 212 16.11 1.36 36.41
N THR A 213 16.90 2.43 36.44
CA THR A 213 16.47 3.75 36.02
C THR A 213 16.05 3.67 34.56
N PRO A 214 14.83 4.08 34.17
CA PRO A 214 14.41 4.05 32.77
C PRO A 214 15.27 5.03 31.97
N VAL A 215 15.89 4.53 30.91
CA VAL A 215 16.72 5.32 29.99
C VAL A 215 15.75 6.03 29.04
N GLY A 216 15.19 7.16 29.49
CA GLY A 216 14.36 8.04 28.66
C GLY A 216 15.11 8.53 27.42
N ILE A 217 14.36 8.92 26.39
CA ILE A 217 14.95 9.52 25.19
C ILE A 217 15.65 10.80 25.60
N LYS A 218 16.95 10.89 25.34
CA LYS A 218 17.65 12.16 25.52
C LYS A 218 17.16 13.17 24.47
N MET A 219 16.20 14.00 24.86
CA MET A 219 15.69 15.10 24.05
C MET A 219 16.83 16.10 23.76
N ARG A 220 17.11 16.32 22.47
CA ARG A 220 18.12 17.28 22.00
C ARG A 220 17.63 18.71 22.17
N THR A 221 18.54 19.65 22.42
CA THR A 221 18.17 21.06 22.51
C THR A 221 18.21 21.74 21.14
N LEU A 222 17.51 22.86 21.00
CA LEU A 222 17.56 23.68 19.79
C LEU A 222 18.98 24.23 19.52
N ALA A 223 19.76 24.50 20.57
CA ALA A 223 21.14 24.94 20.45
C ALA A 223 22.05 23.85 19.87
N GLU A 224 21.95 22.62 20.39
CA GLU A 224 22.66 21.46 19.84
C GLU A 224 22.28 21.23 18.37
N PHE A 225 20.98 21.33 18.05
CA PHE A 225 20.50 21.14 16.70
C PHE A 225 21.00 22.24 15.74
N LYS A 226 21.10 23.49 16.20
CA LYS A 226 21.65 24.58 15.40
C LYS A 226 23.12 24.31 15.05
N THR A 227 23.93 23.92 16.03
CA THR A 227 25.33 23.53 15.81
C THR A 227 25.44 22.33 14.86
N PHE A 228 24.58 21.33 15.00
CA PHE A 228 24.52 20.19 14.09
C PHE A 228 24.21 20.63 12.64
N CYS A 229 23.24 21.54 12.45
CA CYS A 229 22.91 22.08 11.12
C CYS A 229 24.12 22.76 10.47
N GLU A 230 24.82 23.61 11.23
CA GLU A 230 26.00 24.35 10.77
C GLU A 230 27.14 23.40 10.36
N GLN A 231 27.36 22.34 11.13
CA GLN A 231 28.48 21.41 10.93
C GLN A 231 28.21 20.29 9.92
N ASN A 232 26.98 19.75 9.87
CA ASN A 232 26.67 18.48 9.19
C ASN A 232 25.63 18.59 8.07
N LEU A 233 24.82 19.66 8.04
CA LEU A 233 23.79 19.86 7.02
C LEU A 233 24.10 20.99 6.06
N LEU A 234 24.93 21.97 6.44
CA LEU A 234 25.14 23.19 5.66
C LEU A 234 25.65 22.94 4.23
N SER A 235 26.55 21.97 4.04
CA SER A 235 27.05 21.58 2.71
C SER A 235 25.95 20.98 1.85
N ASP A 236 25.15 20.06 2.39
CA ASP A 236 24.04 19.44 1.67
C ASP A 236 22.91 20.43 1.38
N LEU A 237 22.60 21.32 2.33
CA LEU A 237 21.61 22.37 2.13
C LEU A 237 22.04 23.33 1.01
N LYS A 238 23.33 23.66 0.88
CA LYS A 238 23.86 24.42 -0.26
C LYS A 238 23.71 23.68 -1.58
N ALA A 239 23.99 22.37 -1.60
CA ALA A 239 23.81 21.56 -2.80
C ALA A 239 22.33 21.48 -3.22
N ILE A 240 21.43 21.29 -2.25
CA ILE A 240 19.98 21.28 -2.46
C ILE A 240 19.47 22.63 -2.94
N GLU A 241 19.98 23.73 -2.40
CA GLU A 241 19.63 25.08 -2.85
C GLU A 241 20.02 25.30 -4.32
N ALA A 242 21.21 24.84 -4.73
CA ALA A 242 21.62 24.88 -6.14
C ALA A 242 20.65 24.07 -7.02
N THR A 243 20.25 22.87 -6.58
CA THR A 243 19.23 22.07 -7.26
C THR A 243 17.88 22.80 -7.34
N ARG A 244 17.44 23.46 -6.26
CA ARG A 244 16.19 24.26 -6.23
C ARG A 244 16.22 25.38 -7.27
N GLN A 245 17.33 26.12 -7.36
CA GLN A 245 17.50 27.19 -8.34
C GLN A 245 17.51 26.67 -9.77
N GLN A 246 18.17 25.54 -10.02
CA GLN A 246 18.14 24.87 -11.32
C GLN A 246 16.72 24.44 -11.71
N VAL A 247 15.95 23.87 -10.77
CA VAL A 247 14.55 23.49 -10.99
C VAL A 247 13.69 24.71 -11.31
N LEU A 248 13.85 25.81 -10.57
CA LEU A 248 13.15 27.06 -10.85
C LEU A 248 13.44 27.60 -12.25
N ASN A 249 14.72 27.69 -12.62
CA ASN A 249 15.13 28.15 -13.94
C ASN A 249 14.58 27.25 -15.05
N SER A 250 14.56 25.94 -14.82
CA SER A 250 14.01 24.96 -15.77
C SER A 250 12.49 25.11 -15.94
N ILE A 251 11.75 25.36 -14.83
CA ILE A 251 10.31 25.62 -14.86
C ILE A 251 10.01 26.91 -15.64
N VAL A 252 10.75 27.99 -15.38
CA VAL A 252 10.59 29.26 -16.10
C VAL A 252 10.88 29.08 -17.59
N PHE A 253 11.97 28.38 -17.94
CA PHE A 253 12.34 28.11 -19.33
C PHE A 253 11.24 27.33 -20.07
N VAL A 254 10.74 26.24 -19.48
CA VAL A 254 9.64 25.45 -20.08
C VAL A 254 8.35 26.27 -20.16
N ALA A 255 8.03 27.09 -19.16
CA ALA A 255 6.88 27.97 -19.19
C ALA A 255 6.94 28.98 -20.35
N ILE A 256 8.12 29.55 -20.63
CA ILE A 256 8.34 30.46 -21.77
C ILE A 256 8.11 29.70 -23.09
N ILE A 257 8.66 28.50 -23.25
CA ILE A 257 8.45 27.67 -24.45
C ILE A 257 6.96 27.36 -24.65
N LEU A 258 6.27 26.92 -23.59
CA LEU A 258 4.84 26.63 -23.65
C LEU A 258 4.03 27.88 -23.97
N LEU A 259 4.41 29.06 -23.46
CA LEU A 259 3.76 30.33 -23.79
C LEU A 259 3.93 30.68 -25.27
N LEU A 260 5.13 30.47 -25.85
CA LEU A 260 5.37 30.69 -27.27
C LEU A 260 4.53 29.74 -28.14
N ILE A 261 4.43 28.46 -27.76
CA ILE A 261 3.59 27.47 -28.45
C ILE A 261 2.11 27.88 -28.36
N VAL A 262 1.63 28.28 -27.18
CA VAL A 262 0.26 28.78 -26.97
C VAL A 262 0.01 30.02 -27.83
N GLY A 263 0.94 30.97 -27.88
CA GLY A 263 0.84 32.15 -28.76
C GLY A 263 0.77 31.80 -30.24
N PHE A 264 1.55 30.81 -30.68
CA PHE A 264 1.49 30.28 -32.04
C PHE A 264 0.14 29.59 -32.33
N LEU A 265 -0.39 28.79 -31.40
CA LEU A 265 -1.71 28.18 -31.51
C LEU A 265 -2.82 29.23 -31.62
N ILE A 266 -2.76 30.32 -30.84
CA ILE A 266 -3.70 31.44 -30.94
C ILE A 266 -3.61 32.10 -32.32
N ARG A 267 -2.40 32.31 -32.85
CA ARG A 267 -2.21 32.88 -34.19
C ARG A 267 -2.75 31.99 -35.31
N LEU A 268 -2.65 30.67 -35.15
CA LEU A 268 -3.24 29.70 -36.09
C LEU A 268 -4.76 29.58 -35.94
N PHE A 269 -5.35 30.10 -34.86
CA PHE A 269 -6.79 30.05 -34.64
C PHE A 269 -7.51 30.81 -35.75
N PRO A 270 -8.48 30.19 -36.44
CA PRO A 270 -9.14 30.82 -37.59
C PRO A 270 -10.19 31.81 -37.10
N PHE A 271 -9.76 32.96 -36.56
CA PHE A 271 -10.66 34.00 -36.04
C PHE A 271 -11.67 34.48 -37.08
N ASN A 272 -11.24 34.66 -38.34
CA ASN A 272 -12.12 35.05 -39.44
C ASN A 272 -13.21 34.01 -39.72
N PHE A 273 -12.88 32.72 -39.56
CA PHE A 273 -13.85 31.63 -39.68
C PHE A 273 -14.89 31.73 -38.56
N PHE A 274 -14.45 31.89 -37.31
CA PHE A 274 -15.38 32.01 -36.17
C PHE A 274 -16.27 33.27 -36.26
N ASN A 275 -15.72 34.40 -36.70
CA ASN A 275 -16.45 35.65 -36.91
C ASN A 275 -17.52 35.50 -38.01
N PHE A 276 -17.21 34.80 -39.11
CA PHE A 276 -18.16 34.49 -40.17
C PHE A 276 -19.37 33.67 -39.68
N TYR A 277 -19.14 32.62 -38.89
CA TYR A 277 -20.24 31.82 -38.33
C TYR A 277 -21.10 32.64 -37.36
N SER A 278 -20.46 33.44 -36.51
CA SER A 278 -21.15 34.32 -35.54
C SER A 278 -22.05 35.36 -36.23
N SER A 279 -21.62 35.95 -37.35
CA SER A 279 -22.44 36.90 -38.12
C SER A 279 -23.51 36.24 -38.99
N SER A 280 -23.30 34.98 -39.40
CA SER A 280 -24.20 34.25 -40.31
C SER A 280 -25.32 33.48 -39.61
N SER A 281 -25.49 33.62 -38.27
CA SER A 281 -26.40 32.80 -37.44
C SER A 281 -26.15 31.28 -37.53
N LEU A 282 -25.02 30.84 -38.09
CA LEU A 282 -24.61 29.44 -38.22
C LEU A 282 -23.67 29.07 -37.07
N LYS A 283 -23.77 27.85 -36.53
CA LYS A 283 -22.83 27.39 -35.50
C LYS A 283 -21.52 26.93 -36.17
N PRO A 284 -20.33 27.35 -35.68
CA PRO A 284 -19.07 26.87 -36.20
C PRO A 284 -18.94 25.36 -36.00
N PRO A 285 -18.26 24.62 -36.89
CA PRO A 285 -18.05 23.20 -36.72
C PRO A 285 -17.29 22.93 -35.42
N LEU A 286 -17.93 22.13 -34.57
CA LEU A 286 -17.43 21.80 -33.23
C LEU A 286 -16.06 21.11 -33.26
N SER A 287 -15.66 20.50 -34.39
CA SER A 287 -14.37 19.85 -34.58
C SER A 287 -13.21 20.83 -34.50
N VAL A 288 -13.36 22.02 -35.09
CA VAL A 288 -12.33 23.06 -35.03
C VAL A 288 -12.13 23.50 -33.58
N VAL A 289 -13.22 23.78 -32.86
CA VAL A 289 -13.17 24.15 -31.44
C VAL A 289 -12.53 23.06 -30.60
N PHE A 290 -12.89 21.78 -30.84
CA PHE A 290 -12.34 20.64 -30.12
C PHE A 290 -10.83 20.50 -30.29
N PHE A 291 -10.31 20.55 -31.53
CA PHE A 291 -8.87 20.37 -31.77
C PHE A 291 -8.03 21.52 -31.21
N PHE A 292 -8.53 22.76 -31.27
CA PHE A 292 -7.85 23.88 -30.63
C PHE A 292 -7.84 23.73 -29.11
N LEU A 293 -8.98 23.41 -28.50
CA LEU A 293 -9.05 23.16 -27.07
C LEU A 293 -8.10 22.04 -26.64
N LEU A 294 -8.06 20.94 -27.40
CA LEU A 294 -7.16 19.82 -27.16
C LEU A 294 -5.69 20.26 -27.20
N GLY A 295 -5.32 21.10 -28.17
CA GLY A 295 -3.97 21.66 -28.28
C GLY A 295 -3.58 22.53 -27.08
N PHE A 296 -4.45 23.45 -26.66
CA PHE A 296 -4.21 24.27 -25.45
C PHE A 296 -4.09 23.40 -24.19
N LEU A 297 -4.97 22.41 -24.04
CA LEU A 297 -4.92 21.49 -22.90
C LEU A 297 -3.66 20.65 -22.92
N ALA A 298 -3.20 20.20 -24.09
CA ALA A 298 -1.95 19.46 -24.22
C ALA A 298 -0.76 20.28 -23.69
N CYS A 299 -0.64 21.56 -24.07
CA CYS A 299 0.39 22.45 -23.51
C CYS A 299 0.29 22.58 -21.99
N PHE A 300 -0.93 22.77 -21.47
CA PHE A 300 -1.17 22.85 -20.03
C PHE A 300 -0.74 21.56 -19.32
N TRP A 301 -1.15 20.38 -19.80
CA TRP A 301 -0.82 19.10 -19.19
C TRP A 301 0.68 18.78 -19.27
N VAL A 302 1.35 19.14 -20.37
CA VAL A 302 2.81 19.03 -20.49
C VAL A 302 3.49 19.89 -19.43
N GLY A 303 3.02 21.13 -19.23
CA GLY A 303 3.51 22.00 -18.16
C GLY A 303 3.32 21.40 -16.77
N VAL A 304 2.15 20.82 -16.48
CA VAL A 304 1.89 20.15 -15.20
C VAL A 304 2.79 18.92 -15.00
N ALA A 305 2.93 18.07 -16.02
CA ALA A 305 3.78 16.89 -15.96
C ALA A 305 5.25 17.27 -15.71
N PHE A 306 5.75 18.29 -16.41
CA PHE A 306 7.09 18.81 -16.19
C PHE A 306 7.28 19.39 -14.78
N TYR A 307 6.36 20.26 -14.34
CA TYR A 307 6.40 20.85 -12.99
C TYR A 307 6.43 19.75 -11.91
N THR A 308 5.57 18.75 -12.06
CA THR A 308 5.47 17.64 -11.10
C THR A 308 6.76 16.82 -11.06
N SER A 309 7.31 16.47 -12.22
CA SER A 309 8.58 15.75 -12.30
C SER A 309 9.73 16.55 -11.69
N ALA A 310 9.83 17.84 -12.00
CA ALA A 310 10.93 18.69 -11.53
C ALA A 310 10.85 18.93 -10.01
N THR A 311 9.65 19.13 -9.46
CA THR A 311 9.45 19.27 -8.02
C THR A 311 9.64 17.96 -7.27
N GLU A 312 9.31 16.81 -7.87
CA GLU A 312 9.56 15.51 -7.25
C GLU A 312 11.05 15.20 -7.09
N THR A 313 11.85 15.50 -8.11
CA THR A 313 13.31 15.36 -8.03
C THR A 313 13.90 16.22 -6.91
N TYR A 314 13.39 17.45 -6.75
CA TYR A 314 13.81 18.33 -5.66
C TYR A 314 13.39 17.80 -4.28
N ALA A 315 12.12 17.41 -4.12
CA ALA A 315 11.57 16.92 -2.87
C ALA A 315 12.24 15.62 -2.39
N SER A 316 12.40 14.64 -3.28
CA SER A 316 13.04 13.36 -2.97
C SER A 316 14.52 13.51 -2.56
N GLY A 317 15.27 14.37 -3.26
CA GLY A 317 16.65 14.70 -2.91
C GLY A 317 16.76 15.39 -1.55
N PHE A 318 15.81 16.26 -1.21
CA PHE A 318 15.73 16.89 0.10
C PHE A 318 15.45 15.88 1.22
N LYS A 319 14.40 15.07 1.07
CA LYS A 319 13.95 14.12 2.11
C LYS A 319 15.02 13.10 2.47
N SER A 320 15.59 12.45 1.45
CA SER A 320 16.61 11.40 1.62
C SER A 320 17.89 11.92 2.28
N LYS A 321 18.29 13.17 2.02
CA LYS A 321 19.55 13.72 2.55
C LYS A 321 19.38 14.47 3.86
N ILE A 322 18.30 15.22 4.03
CA ILE A 322 18.15 16.15 5.15
C ILE A 322 17.33 15.53 6.27
N ILE A 323 16.13 15.02 5.98
CA ILE A 323 15.22 14.50 7.01
C ILE A 323 15.82 13.27 7.68
N GLN A 324 16.44 12.37 6.89
CA GLN A 324 17.14 11.22 7.43
C GLN A 324 18.28 11.63 8.39
N LYS A 325 19.09 12.64 8.03
CA LYS A 325 20.16 13.14 8.92
C LYS A 325 19.63 13.82 10.18
N ILE A 326 18.51 14.54 10.09
CA ILE A 326 17.82 15.11 11.27
C ILE A 326 17.33 13.98 12.17
N PHE A 327 16.72 12.93 11.59
CA PHE A 327 16.29 11.76 12.33
C PHE A 327 17.48 11.05 13.01
N ASP A 328 18.58 10.81 12.30
CA ASP A 328 19.77 10.15 12.84
C ASP A 328 20.40 10.96 14.00
N PHE A 329 20.38 12.30 13.90
CA PHE A 329 20.82 13.18 14.99
C PHE A 329 19.93 13.06 16.25
N ILE A 330 18.62 12.87 16.06
CA ILE A 330 17.66 12.71 17.16
C ILE A 330 17.76 11.28 17.74
N ASN A 331 17.87 10.26 16.89
CA ASN A 331 17.85 8.83 17.23
C ASN A 331 19.19 8.33 17.82
N THR A 332 19.56 8.89 18.98
CA THR A 332 20.86 8.64 19.62
C THR A 332 21.04 7.17 20.03
N ASP A 333 19.97 6.53 20.49
CA ASP A 333 20.00 5.16 21.04
C ASP A 333 19.84 4.09 19.95
N LYS A 334 19.68 4.47 18.68
CA LYS A 334 19.50 3.59 17.50
C LYS A 334 18.38 2.54 17.62
N ASN A 335 17.41 2.78 18.51
CA ASN A 335 16.28 1.88 18.76
C ASN A 335 15.05 2.16 17.87
N LEU A 336 15.11 3.24 17.09
CA LEU A 336 14.09 3.65 16.15
C LEU A 336 14.56 3.46 14.71
N ASN A 337 13.60 3.23 13.83
CA ASN A 337 13.77 3.12 12.40
C ASN A 337 13.01 4.26 11.72
N TYR A 338 13.52 4.67 10.57
CA TYR A 338 12.94 5.69 9.72
C TYR A 338 12.72 5.14 8.32
N SER A 339 11.57 5.42 7.73
CA SER A 339 11.29 5.15 6.33
C SER A 339 10.59 6.34 5.69
N SER A 340 11.13 6.81 4.56
CA SER A 340 10.49 7.81 3.70
C SER A 340 9.62 7.19 2.60
N TYR A 341 9.63 5.85 2.49
CA TYR A 341 8.85 5.10 1.52
C TYR A 341 7.86 4.18 2.25
N SER A 342 6.61 4.18 1.81
CA SER A 342 5.58 3.28 2.34
C SER A 342 5.27 2.19 1.30
N SER A 343 5.38 0.93 1.71
CA SER A 343 4.82 -0.18 0.92
C SER A 343 3.29 -0.21 1.05
N GLU A 344 2.63 -0.96 0.18
CA GLU A 344 1.19 -1.20 0.31
C GLU A 344 0.84 -1.88 1.64
N ALA A 345 1.71 -2.77 2.12
CA ALA A 345 1.57 -3.42 3.42
C ALA A 345 1.67 -2.42 4.59
N ASP A 346 2.62 -1.46 4.52
CA ASP A 346 2.76 -0.42 5.54
C ASP A 346 1.54 0.52 5.54
N THR A 347 1.08 0.90 4.36
CA THR A 347 -0.12 1.73 4.19
C THR A 347 -1.36 1.03 4.76
N ASN A 348 -1.51 -0.28 4.50
CA ASN A 348 -2.61 -1.09 5.04
C ASN A 348 -2.52 -1.25 6.56
N TYR A 349 -1.30 -1.36 7.12
CA TYR A 349 -1.08 -1.38 8.56
C TYR A 349 -1.51 -0.05 9.20
N THR A 350 -1.09 1.07 8.62
CA THR A 350 -1.45 2.41 9.09
C THR A 350 -2.95 2.69 8.95
N MET A 351 -3.56 2.28 7.84
CA MET A 351 -5.02 2.34 7.65
C MET A 351 -5.77 1.53 8.71
N SER A 352 -5.28 0.32 9.01
CA SER A 352 -5.86 -0.52 10.07
C SER A 352 -5.77 0.17 11.43
N GLY A 353 -4.63 0.78 11.76
CA GLY A 353 -4.48 1.57 12.99
C GLY A 353 -5.38 2.79 13.03
N PHE A 354 -5.49 3.52 11.90
CA PHE A 354 -6.36 4.69 11.77
C PHE A 354 -7.84 4.34 11.96
N ILE A 355 -8.33 3.27 11.33
CA ILE A 355 -9.72 2.80 11.51
C ILE A 355 -9.93 2.30 12.94
N HIS A 356 -8.98 1.52 13.49
CA HIS A 356 -9.06 1.00 14.85
C HIS A 356 -9.05 2.10 15.91
N SER A 357 -8.38 3.22 15.63
CA SER A 357 -8.38 4.39 16.52
C SER A 357 -9.77 4.96 16.77
N GLN A 358 -10.73 4.75 15.87
CA GLN A 358 -12.08 5.29 15.98
C GLN A 358 -12.14 6.83 16.11
N LEU A 359 -11.06 7.55 15.81
CA LEU A 359 -10.98 9.01 15.95
C LEU A 359 -11.90 9.77 14.98
N PHE A 360 -12.10 9.21 13.79
CA PHE A 360 -12.82 9.86 12.68
C PHE A 360 -13.97 8.96 12.20
N GLN A 361 -15.02 8.83 13.01
CA GLN A 361 -16.22 8.06 12.66
C GLN A 361 -17.18 8.91 11.81
N SER A 362 -16.99 8.92 10.50
CA SER A 362 -17.97 9.43 9.54
C SER A 362 -18.89 8.30 9.06
N LEU A 363 -20.02 8.67 8.42
CA LEU A 363 -20.93 7.70 7.79
C LEU A 363 -20.22 6.80 6.75
N VAL A 364 -19.17 7.32 6.11
CA VAL A 364 -18.37 6.60 5.12
C VAL A 364 -16.96 6.41 5.64
N LYS A 365 -16.56 5.15 5.84
CA LYS A 365 -15.21 4.81 6.32
C LYS A 365 -14.15 5.22 5.29
N PRO A 366 -12.96 5.66 5.74
CA PRO A 366 -11.83 5.88 4.85
C PRO A 366 -11.48 4.57 4.14
N ASN A 367 -11.22 4.66 2.84
CA ASN A 367 -10.82 3.53 2.01
C ASN A 367 -9.51 3.82 1.24
N LYS A 368 -8.96 5.03 1.40
CA LYS A 368 -7.67 5.45 0.85
C LYS A 368 -6.84 6.14 1.92
N LEU A 369 -5.55 5.78 2.00
CA LEU A 369 -4.60 6.43 2.89
C LEU A 369 -3.29 6.61 2.14
N HIS A 370 -2.75 7.82 2.20
CA HIS A 370 -1.41 8.16 1.76
C HIS A 370 -0.54 8.28 3.00
N GLN A 371 0.63 7.64 2.98
CA GLN A 371 1.57 7.62 4.09
C GLN A 371 2.93 8.09 3.60
N ASN A 372 3.48 9.10 4.27
CA ASN A 372 4.82 9.63 4.02
C ASN A 372 5.74 9.26 5.18
N GLU A 373 6.65 10.17 5.57
CA GLU A 373 7.70 9.94 6.57
C GLU A 373 7.17 9.16 7.78
N CYS A 374 7.84 8.07 8.10
CA CYS A 374 7.40 7.08 9.08
C CYS A 374 8.55 6.77 10.04
N ILE A 375 8.28 6.85 11.34
CA ILE A 375 9.23 6.51 12.40
C ILE A 375 8.59 5.48 13.31
N PHE A 376 9.30 4.38 13.56
CA PHE A 376 8.79 3.27 14.35
C PHE A 376 9.90 2.53 15.08
N GLY A 377 9.58 1.91 16.21
CA GLY A 377 10.55 1.17 17.01
C GLY A 377 10.15 1.11 18.47
N LYS A 378 11.13 0.95 19.35
CA LYS A 378 10.90 0.88 20.79
C LYS A 378 11.58 2.05 21.48
N ILE A 379 10.86 2.65 22.43
CA ILE A 379 11.40 3.57 23.42
C ILE A 379 11.23 2.89 24.77
N ASP A 380 12.34 2.60 25.46
CA ASP A 380 12.35 1.68 26.59
C ASP A 380 11.69 0.34 26.21
N ALA A 381 10.53 0.06 26.81
CA ALA A 381 9.72 -1.13 26.56
C ALA A 381 8.41 -0.82 25.81
N THR A 382 8.23 0.43 25.36
CA THR A 382 7.03 0.91 24.67
C THR A 382 7.26 0.86 23.16
N LEU A 383 6.44 0.10 22.45
CA LEU A 383 6.44 0.12 20.99
C LEU A 383 5.73 1.39 20.52
N ILE A 384 6.39 2.15 19.65
CA ILE A 384 5.82 3.36 19.05
C ILE A 384 5.86 3.27 17.53
N PHE A 385 4.93 3.99 16.92
CA PHE A 385 4.91 4.28 15.51
C PHE A 385 4.26 5.65 15.32
N PHE A 386 4.83 6.46 14.44
CA PHE A 386 4.10 7.58 13.88
C PHE A 386 4.46 7.85 12.45
N SER A 387 3.53 8.45 11.72
CA SER A 387 3.74 8.83 10.34
C SER A 387 2.91 10.05 9.95
N GLU A 388 3.38 10.80 8.97
CA GLU A 388 2.56 11.76 8.25
C GLU A 388 1.59 11.02 7.32
N ILE A 389 0.28 11.25 7.50
CA ILE A 389 -0.77 10.59 6.72
C ILE A 389 -1.77 11.58 6.13
N CYS A 390 -2.36 11.20 5.00
CA CYS A 390 -3.58 11.78 4.44
C CYS A 390 -4.60 10.66 4.23
N SER A 391 -5.69 10.69 5.00
CA SER A 391 -6.78 9.70 4.92
C SER A 391 -7.97 10.29 4.19
N GLU A 392 -8.53 9.53 3.24
CA GLU A 392 -9.54 10.00 2.30
C GLU A 392 -10.63 8.96 2.06
N VAL A 393 -11.82 9.43 1.70
CA VAL A 393 -12.87 8.63 1.07
C VAL A 393 -12.73 8.77 -0.44
N GLU A 394 -12.42 7.68 -1.12
CA GLU A 394 -12.33 7.57 -2.57
C GLU A 394 -13.59 6.88 -3.13
N ILE A 395 -14.28 7.56 -4.03
CA ILE A 395 -15.44 7.02 -4.76
C ILE A 395 -15.01 6.81 -6.21
N LYS A 396 -15.14 5.58 -6.72
CA LYS A 396 -14.76 5.23 -8.10
C LYS A 396 -15.93 5.46 -9.07
N HIS A 397 -15.64 6.07 -10.21
CA HIS A 397 -16.56 6.42 -11.29
C HIS A 397 -16.35 5.51 -12.51
N ALA A 398 -16.93 4.31 -12.47
CA ALA A 398 -16.79 3.34 -13.58
C ALA A 398 -17.31 3.86 -14.93
N TRP A 399 -18.18 4.88 -14.92
CA TRP A 399 -18.74 5.51 -16.13
C TRP A 399 -17.77 6.46 -16.83
N ALA A 400 -16.76 6.99 -16.12
CA ALA A 400 -15.87 8.02 -16.65
C ALA A 400 -15.10 7.56 -17.91
N LYS A 401 -14.75 6.27 -17.97
CA LYS A 401 -14.07 5.66 -19.14
C LYS A 401 -14.87 5.75 -20.44
N TYR A 402 -16.20 5.84 -20.39
CA TYR A 402 -17.05 5.98 -21.58
C TYR A 402 -17.14 7.42 -22.09
N LEU A 403 -16.67 8.39 -21.31
CA LEU A 403 -16.59 9.80 -21.71
C LEU A 403 -15.18 10.19 -22.18
N ASP A 404 -14.22 9.27 -22.09
CA ASP A 404 -12.86 9.49 -22.56
C ASP A 404 -12.72 9.06 -24.02
N PHE A 405 -12.40 10.01 -24.90
CA PHE A 405 -12.24 9.76 -26.33
C PHE A 405 -11.10 8.76 -26.63
N THR A 406 -10.06 8.71 -25.78
CA THR A 406 -8.93 7.78 -25.95
C THR A 406 -9.36 6.34 -25.74
N HIS A 407 -10.19 6.09 -24.73
CA HIS A 407 -10.78 4.77 -24.46
C HIS A 407 -11.77 4.40 -25.57
N HIS A 408 -12.65 5.31 -25.97
CA HIS A 408 -13.58 5.09 -27.08
C HIS A 408 -12.84 4.70 -28.37
N PHE A 409 -11.77 5.40 -28.74
CA PHE A 409 -11.00 5.07 -29.94
C PHE A 409 -10.36 3.68 -29.85
N LYS A 410 -9.74 3.35 -28.71
CA LYS A 410 -9.15 2.03 -28.45
C LYS A 410 -10.18 0.89 -28.52
N THR A 411 -11.41 1.14 -28.05
CA THR A 411 -12.50 0.16 -28.07
C THR A 411 -13.07 -0.02 -29.49
N LEU A 412 -13.14 1.06 -30.27
CA LEU A 412 -13.62 1.01 -31.65
C LEU A 412 -12.61 0.32 -32.59
N ASP A 413 -11.31 0.52 -32.37
CA ASP A 413 -10.24 -0.13 -33.13
C ASP A 413 -10.19 -1.65 -32.89
N SER A 414 -10.52 -2.12 -31.68
CA SER A 414 -10.52 -3.56 -31.36
C SER A 414 -11.70 -4.32 -31.95
N TRP A 415 -12.78 -3.63 -32.35
CA TRP A 415 -14.02 -4.25 -32.85
C TRP A 415 -14.09 -4.37 -34.39
N ILE A 416 -13.00 -4.07 -35.12
CA ILE A 416 -12.95 -4.14 -36.60
C ILE A 416 -14.10 -3.33 -37.26
N ILE A 417 -14.45 -2.18 -36.68
CA ILE A 417 -15.55 -1.35 -37.17
C ILE A 417 -15.09 -0.57 -38.43
N PRO A 418 -15.87 -0.54 -39.53
CA PRO A 418 -15.52 0.23 -40.71
C PRO A 418 -15.23 1.71 -40.42
N ARG A 419 -14.16 2.26 -41.02
CA ARG A 419 -13.67 3.63 -40.77
C ARG A 419 -14.71 4.74 -40.96
N PHE A 420 -15.70 4.53 -41.83
CA PHE A 420 -16.77 5.51 -42.04
C PHE A 420 -17.75 5.58 -40.85
N ILE A 421 -17.98 4.45 -40.17
CA ILE A 421 -18.84 4.36 -38.99
C ILE A 421 -18.13 4.98 -37.78
N THR A 422 -16.84 4.66 -37.58
CA THR A 422 -16.04 5.27 -36.51
C THR A 422 -15.96 6.79 -36.64
N ARG A 423 -15.81 7.32 -37.87
CA ARG A 423 -15.85 8.75 -38.14
C ARG A 423 -17.19 9.39 -37.80
N ARG A 424 -18.32 8.75 -38.13
CA ARG A 424 -19.66 9.26 -37.78
C ARG A 424 -19.91 9.25 -36.27
N LEU A 425 -19.55 8.17 -35.59
CA LEU A 425 -19.63 8.06 -34.12
C LEU A 425 -18.76 9.12 -33.43
N PHE A 426 -17.55 9.36 -33.92
CA PHE A 426 -16.66 10.39 -33.38
C PHE A 426 -17.29 11.79 -33.48
N VAL A 427 -17.85 12.15 -34.63
CA VAL A 427 -18.53 13.44 -34.83
C VAL A 427 -19.77 13.56 -33.94
N LEU A 428 -20.52 12.48 -33.74
CA LEU A 428 -21.68 12.44 -32.85
C LEU A 428 -21.30 12.66 -31.37
N MET A 429 -20.20 12.05 -30.92
CA MET A 429 -19.72 12.15 -29.53
C MET A 429 -18.88 13.41 -29.24
N LEU A 430 -18.54 14.17 -30.28
CA LEU A 430 -17.68 15.34 -30.18
C LEU A 430 -18.15 16.41 -29.16
N PRO A 431 -19.46 16.73 -29.03
CA PRO A 431 -19.95 17.63 -27.97
C PRO A 431 -19.59 17.12 -26.58
N ILE A 432 -19.75 15.82 -26.34
CA ILE A 432 -19.46 15.19 -25.06
C ILE A 432 -17.97 15.27 -24.75
N TYR A 433 -17.10 15.01 -25.74
CA TYR A 433 -15.66 15.14 -25.56
C TYR A 433 -15.23 16.59 -25.29
N THR A 434 -15.82 17.58 -25.97
CA THR A 434 -15.54 19.00 -25.69
C THR A 434 -15.95 19.40 -24.26
N ILE A 435 -17.10 18.94 -23.78
CA ILE A 435 -17.57 19.19 -22.41
C ILE A 435 -16.65 18.51 -21.40
N SER A 436 -16.24 17.26 -21.67
CA SER A 436 -15.28 16.52 -20.83
C SER A 436 -13.95 17.28 -20.69
N LEU A 437 -13.38 17.78 -21.78
CA LEU A 437 -12.15 18.60 -21.74
C LEU A 437 -12.33 19.90 -20.93
N MET A 438 -13.47 20.57 -21.07
CA MET A 438 -13.79 21.77 -20.28
C MET A 438 -13.87 21.47 -18.77
N ILE A 439 -14.53 20.36 -18.39
CA ILE A 439 -14.62 19.94 -16.99
C ILE A 439 -13.23 19.65 -16.42
N ARG A 440 -12.35 18.97 -17.18
CA ARG A 440 -10.96 18.71 -16.77
C ARG A 440 -10.21 20.02 -16.47
N PHE A 441 -10.40 21.04 -17.29
CA PHE A 441 -9.78 22.35 -17.08
C PHE A 441 -10.35 23.07 -15.84
N ILE A 442 -11.67 23.12 -15.69
CA ILE A 442 -12.35 23.80 -14.58
C ILE A 442 -11.97 23.17 -13.23
N LYS A 443 -11.87 21.84 -13.16
CA LYS A 443 -11.42 21.14 -11.94
C LYS A 443 -9.92 21.25 -11.73
N GLY A 444 -9.13 21.07 -12.79
CA GLY A 444 -7.67 20.97 -12.71
C GLY A 444 -6.95 22.30 -12.55
N GLY A 445 -7.42 23.33 -13.24
CA GLY A 445 -6.81 24.66 -13.24
C GLY A 445 -6.64 25.22 -11.82
N PRO A 446 -7.71 25.38 -11.02
CA PRO A 446 -7.61 25.90 -9.66
C PRO A 446 -6.71 25.08 -8.74
N TYR A 447 -6.78 23.75 -8.81
CA TYR A 447 -5.92 22.84 -8.03
C TYR A 447 -4.44 23.05 -8.36
N VAL A 448 -4.09 23.02 -9.65
CA VAL A 448 -2.72 23.21 -10.13
C VAL A 448 -2.21 24.60 -9.78
N ILE A 449 -2.98 25.65 -10.06
CA ILE A 449 -2.57 27.04 -9.81
C ILE A 449 -2.33 27.25 -8.31
N THR A 450 -3.19 26.72 -7.45
CA THR A 450 -3.04 26.87 -5.99
C THR A 450 -1.78 26.16 -5.48
N ARG A 451 -1.50 24.94 -5.96
CA ARG A 451 -0.28 24.19 -5.60
C ARG A 451 0.99 24.89 -6.10
N ILE A 452 1.01 25.30 -7.38
CA ILE A 452 2.14 26.01 -7.97
C ILE A 452 2.39 27.32 -7.24
N ALA A 453 1.36 28.14 -6.98
CA ALA A 453 1.50 29.42 -6.29
C ALA A 453 2.09 29.28 -4.87
N ARG A 454 1.82 28.16 -4.20
CA ARG A 454 2.40 27.84 -2.88
C ARG A 454 3.77 27.17 -2.95
N GLY A 455 4.30 26.92 -4.15
CA GLY A 455 5.55 26.18 -4.37
C GLY A 455 5.47 24.73 -3.91
N GLN A 456 4.27 24.14 -3.90
CA GLN A 456 4.02 22.78 -3.44
C GLN A 456 4.09 21.79 -4.60
N LYS A 457 4.65 20.62 -4.34
CA LYS A 457 4.57 19.47 -5.25
C LYS A 457 3.10 19.14 -5.55
N ILE A 458 2.86 18.74 -6.80
CA ILE A 458 1.59 18.15 -7.25
C ILE A 458 1.71 16.62 -7.14
N ASP A 459 0.74 15.96 -6.52
CA ASP A 459 0.67 14.50 -6.60
C ASP A 459 0.11 14.13 -7.99
N TYR A 460 1.00 13.70 -8.90
CA TYR A 460 0.62 13.37 -10.27
C TYR A 460 -0.39 12.22 -10.33
N LYS A 461 -0.27 11.22 -9.46
CA LYS A 461 -1.20 10.09 -9.46
C LYS A 461 -2.57 10.57 -9.05
N HIS A 462 -2.65 11.37 -7.99
CA HIS A 462 -3.88 11.99 -7.55
C HIS A 462 -4.51 12.87 -8.64
N PHE A 463 -3.71 13.75 -9.21
CA PHE A 463 -4.11 14.62 -10.30
C PHE A 463 -4.60 13.83 -11.53
N LYS A 464 -3.90 12.78 -11.93
CA LYS A 464 -4.26 11.97 -13.09
C LYS A 464 -5.58 11.23 -12.88
N GLU A 465 -5.74 10.55 -11.75
CA GLU A 465 -6.92 9.71 -11.48
C GLU A 465 -8.18 10.57 -11.28
N GLU A 466 -8.09 11.65 -10.50
CA GLU A 466 -9.26 12.47 -10.11
C GLU A 466 -9.57 13.59 -11.10
N ILE A 467 -8.55 14.25 -11.66
CA ILE A 467 -8.74 15.43 -12.51
C ILE A 467 -8.68 15.07 -13.99
N LEU A 468 -7.62 14.36 -14.41
CA LEU A 468 -7.43 14.05 -15.83
C LEU A 468 -8.43 12.99 -16.31
N ASN A 469 -8.52 11.88 -15.58
CA ASN A 469 -9.33 10.74 -15.97
C ASN A 469 -10.74 10.79 -15.35
N ASN A 470 -10.92 11.57 -14.28
CA ASN A 470 -12.17 11.63 -13.50
C ASN A 470 -12.68 10.22 -13.10
N GLU A 471 -11.73 9.30 -12.88
CA GLU A 471 -11.97 7.91 -12.48
C GLU A 471 -12.38 7.81 -11.02
N VAL A 472 -12.00 8.80 -10.22
CA VAL A 472 -12.28 8.84 -8.79
C VAL A 472 -12.69 10.23 -8.34
N SER A 473 -13.34 10.32 -7.19
CA SER A 473 -13.46 11.57 -6.42
C SER A 473 -13.07 11.30 -4.98
N ARG A 474 -12.30 12.22 -4.40
CA ARG A 474 -11.73 12.07 -3.07
C ARG A 474 -12.20 13.16 -2.14
N GLN A 475 -12.46 12.78 -0.90
CA GLN A 475 -12.72 13.71 0.20
C GLN A 475 -11.75 13.42 1.34
N THR A 476 -10.94 14.40 1.71
CA THR A 476 -10.02 14.28 2.85
C THR A 476 -10.78 14.22 4.16
N ILE A 477 -10.53 13.18 4.95
CA ILE A 477 -11.03 13.00 6.32
C ILE A 477 -10.03 13.58 7.31
N PHE A 478 -8.75 13.27 7.13
CA PHE A 478 -7.68 13.70 8.03
C PHE A 478 -6.39 13.91 7.25
N LYS A 479 -5.64 14.94 7.63
CA LYS A 479 -4.28 15.19 7.16
C LYS A 479 -3.41 15.66 8.33
N GLY A 480 -2.27 15.03 8.53
CA GLY A 480 -1.31 15.40 9.58
C GLY A 480 -0.54 14.21 10.16
N LEU A 481 -0.08 14.35 11.39
CA LEU A 481 0.71 13.31 12.07
C LEU A 481 -0.22 12.35 12.82
N PHE A 482 -0.03 11.06 12.59
CA PHE A 482 -0.73 9.99 13.27
C PHE A 482 0.25 9.13 14.07
N PHE A 483 0.03 9.06 15.38
CA PHE A 483 0.81 8.33 16.36
C PHE A 483 0.02 7.15 16.90
N GLN A 484 0.70 6.03 17.12
CA GLN A 484 0.19 4.88 17.84
C GLN A 484 1.25 4.33 18.79
N ALA A 485 0.82 3.90 19.97
CA ALA A 485 1.66 3.21 20.92
C ALA A 485 0.86 2.23 21.79
N ASP A 486 1.57 1.27 22.37
CA ASP A 486 1.03 0.44 23.44
C ASP A 486 0.63 1.30 24.65
N PHE A 487 -0.57 1.07 25.16
CA PHE A 487 -1.05 1.63 26.42
C PHE A 487 -1.11 0.51 27.47
N ASN A 488 -0.51 0.75 28.64
CA ASN A 488 -0.33 -0.27 29.68
C ASN A 488 -1.64 -0.67 30.40
N LYS A 489 -2.79 -0.14 30.00
CA LYS A 489 -4.11 -0.51 30.52
C LYS A 489 -4.92 -1.15 29.39
N THR A 490 -5.51 -2.30 29.67
CA THR A 490 -6.56 -2.90 28.85
C THR A 490 -7.86 -2.16 29.12
N SER A 491 -8.39 -1.49 28.12
CA SER A 491 -9.73 -0.93 28.09
C SER A 491 -10.72 -1.95 27.51
N LYS A 492 -11.89 -2.07 28.14
CA LYS A 492 -13.01 -2.90 27.71
C LYS A 492 -13.94 -2.15 26.76
N GLY A 493 -13.99 -0.82 26.88
CA GLY A 493 -14.69 0.11 25.99
C GLY A 493 -13.76 1.17 25.42
N LYS A 494 -14.28 2.02 24.55
CA LYS A 494 -13.49 3.12 23.95
C LYS A 494 -13.59 4.41 24.77
N THR A 495 -12.50 5.16 24.82
CA THR A 495 -12.48 6.54 25.31
C THR A 495 -11.81 7.44 24.26
N ILE A 496 -12.58 8.36 23.69
CA ILE A 496 -12.17 9.24 22.60
C ILE A 496 -12.19 10.68 23.09
N ILE A 497 -11.14 11.44 22.78
CA ILE A 497 -10.94 12.82 23.19
C ILE A 497 -10.76 13.66 21.93
N ILE A 498 -11.63 14.64 21.76
CA ILE A 498 -11.70 15.50 20.58
C ILE A 498 -11.41 16.95 21.03
N PRO A 499 -10.67 17.75 20.23
CA PRO A 499 -10.44 19.14 20.58
C PRO A 499 -11.78 19.89 20.58
N LYS A 500 -11.99 20.75 21.58
CA LYS A 500 -13.20 21.55 21.66
C LYS A 500 -13.17 22.62 20.58
N ILE A 501 -14.13 22.57 19.65
CA ILE A 501 -14.31 23.57 18.59
C ILE A 501 -15.52 24.43 19.01
N LEU A 502 -15.38 25.76 18.93
CA LEU A 502 -16.44 26.71 19.31
C LEU A 502 -17.71 26.54 18.46
N ASP A 503 -17.57 26.09 17.21
CA ASP A 503 -18.66 25.81 16.29
C ASP A 503 -18.38 24.47 15.57
N ALA A 504 -18.98 23.38 16.04
CA ALA A 504 -19.50 22.28 15.20
C ALA A 504 -19.84 21.04 16.03
N ASN A 505 -21.13 20.69 16.05
CA ASN A 505 -21.63 19.36 16.34
C ASN A 505 -21.28 18.32 15.24
N LEU A 506 -20.27 18.55 14.37
CA LEU A 506 -19.98 17.67 13.23
C LEU A 506 -19.36 16.31 13.63
N HIS A 507 -18.72 16.21 14.80
CA HIS A 507 -18.11 14.97 15.27
C HIS A 507 -19.00 14.18 16.24
N ALA A 508 -20.26 14.58 16.43
CA ALA A 508 -21.16 13.96 17.41
C ALA A 508 -21.85 12.68 16.90
N VAL A 509 -21.78 12.40 15.60
CA VAL A 509 -22.41 11.22 15.02
C VAL A 509 -21.50 10.00 15.25
N ASN A 510 -21.94 9.07 16.12
CA ASN A 510 -21.32 7.77 16.45
C ASN A 510 -20.13 7.69 17.43
N THR A 511 -19.65 8.80 18.00
CA THR A 511 -18.43 8.78 18.84
C THR A 511 -18.64 8.27 20.27
N GLY A 512 -19.88 7.98 20.68
CA GLY A 512 -20.24 7.50 22.02
C GLY A 512 -20.95 8.57 22.86
N LYS A 513 -21.11 8.33 24.17
CA LYS A 513 -21.76 9.28 25.08
C LYS A 513 -20.76 10.32 25.58
N ILE A 514 -21.19 11.56 25.73
CA ILE A 514 -20.35 12.63 26.29
C ILE A 514 -20.09 12.35 27.77
N ILE A 515 -18.82 12.41 28.17
CA ILE A 515 -18.36 12.18 29.54
C ILE A 515 -17.82 13.48 30.11
N LYS A 516 -18.48 14.01 31.14
CA LYS A 516 -18.02 15.18 31.88
C LYS A 516 -16.98 14.78 32.92
N LEU A 517 -15.83 15.44 32.88
CA LEU A 517 -14.71 15.27 33.82
C LEU A 517 -14.62 16.48 34.75
N GLU A 518 -13.86 16.37 35.84
CA GLU A 518 -13.79 17.39 36.89
C GLU A 518 -12.70 18.45 36.64
N ASP A 519 -11.79 18.23 35.69
CA ASP A 519 -10.68 19.14 35.41
C ASP A 519 -11.12 20.31 34.50
N PRO A 520 -11.15 21.56 35.01
CA PRO A 520 -11.65 22.71 34.26
C PRO A 520 -10.73 23.12 33.09
N GLU A 521 -9.40 22.98 33.25
CA GLU A 521 -8.44 23.31 32.21
C GLU A 521 -8.54 22.32 31.05
N PHE A 522 -8.69 21.04 31.36
CA PHE A 522 -8.92 19.99 30.37
C PHE A 522 -10.24 20.19 29.62
N ASN A 523 -11.35 20.44 30.33
CA ASN A 523 -12.67 20.66 29.75
C ASN A 523 -12.78 21.93 28.89
N LYS A 524 -11.83 22.87 29.03
CA LYS A 524 -11.70 24.05 28.16
C LYS A 524 -11.12 23.68 26.79
N LEU A 525 -10.22 22.70 26.76
CA LEU A 525 -9.49 22.31 25.55
C LEU A 525 -10.10 21.11 24.83
N PHE A 526 -10.79 20.23 25.54
CA PHE A 526 -11.24 18.93 25.05
C PHE A 526 -12.69 18.61 25.38
N THR A 527 -13.26 17.71 24.59
CA THR A 527 -14.52 17.01 24.87
C THR A 527 -14.26 15.50 24.83
N VAL A 528 -14.78 14.77 25.82
CA VAL A 528 -14.58 13.32 25.95
C VAL A 528 -15.85 12.58 25.60
N TYR A 529 -15.69 11.52 24.82
CA TYR A 529 -16.70 10.55 24.47
C TYR A 529 -16.25 9.17 24.91
N GLY A 530 -17.19 8.33 25.33
CA GLY A 530 -16.89 6.94 25.63
C GLY A 530 -18.13 6.10 25.85
N ASP A 531 -17.92 4.80 25.96
CA ASP A 531 -18.99 3.83 26.18
C ASP A 531 -19.29 3.66 27.69
N ASP A 532 -18.26 3.78 28.54
CA ASP A 532 -18.33 3.65 29.99
C ASP A 532 -17.71 4.88 30.69
N GLN A 533 -18.52 5.53 31.53
CA GLN A 533 -18.13 6.72 32.27
C GLN A 533 -17.12 6.45 33.39
N VAL A 534 -17.15 5.25 33.98
CA VAL A 534 -16.25 4.82 35.05
C VAL A 534 -14.89 4.51 34.47
N GLU A 535 -14.86 3.71 33.40
CA GLU A 535 -13.62 3.37 32.71
C GLU A 535 -12.91 4.59 32.13
N ALA A 536 -13.64 5.52 31.51
CA ALA A 536 -13.05 6.75 30.98
C ALA A 536 -12.37 7.59 32.07
N ARG A 537 -12.94 7.67 33.29
CA ARG A 537 -12.31 8.36 34.42
C ARG A 537 -11.10 7.60 34.97
N TYR A 538 -11.13 6.28 34.89
CA TYR A 538 -9.99 5.44 35.27
C TYR A 538 -8.81 5.60 34.29
N ILE A 539 -9.09 5.67 32.99
CA ILE A 539 -8.09 5.95 31.96
C ILE A 539 -7.58 7.39 32.13
N LEU A 540 -8.49 8.37 32.17
CA LEU A 540 -8.22 9.79 32.30
C LEU A 540 -8.06 10.21 33.76
N SER A 541 -7.04 9.64 34.40
CA SER A 541 -6.61 10.11 35.73
C SER A 541 -6.25 11.60 35.68
N THR A 542 -6.36 12.28 36.82
CA THR A 542 -5.97 13.69 36.98
C THR A 542 -4.55 13.97 36.46
N ASN A 543 -3.62 13.04 36.68
CA ASN A 543 -2.25 13.14 36.17
C ASN A 543 -2.19 13.08 34.64
N LEU A 544 -2.91 12.15 34.01
CA LEU A 544 -2.94 12.03 32.55
C LEU A 544 -3.63 13.24 31.91
N MET A 545 -4.74 13.73 32.48
CA MET A 545 -5.40 14.96 32.01
C MET A 545 -4.47 16.17 32.04
N ALA A 546 -3.75 16.39 33.15
CA ALA A 546 -2.79 17.48 33.27
C ALA A 546 -1.66 17.39 32.22
N LYS A 547 -1.18 16.18 31.94
CA LYS A 547 -0.18 15.93 30.89
C LYS A 547 -0.71 16.19 29.48
N LEU A 548 -1.94 15.76 29.20
CA LEU A 548 -2.60 16.05 27.93
C LEU A 548 -2.79 17.55 27.73
N VAL A 549 -3.15 18.29 28.77
CA VAL A 549 -3.22 19.77 28.74
C VAL A 549 -1.84 20.37 28.45
N LYS A 550 -0.79 19.91 29.14
CA LYS A 550 0.58 20.39 28.91
C LYS A 550 1.06 20.09 27.48
N PHE A 551 0.82 18.88 26.99
CA PHE A 551 1.16 18.47 25.63
C PHE A 551 0.38 19.27 24.58
N ARG A 552 -0.92 19.50 24.79
CA ARG A 552 -1.76 20.35 23.92
C ARG A 552 -1.27 21.79 23.85
N LYS A 553 -0.84 22.34 24.99
CA LYS A 553 -0.25 23.68 25.09
C LYS A 553 1.09 23.71 24.35
N LYS A 554 1.96 22.71 24.52
CA LYS A 554 3.25 22.57 23.79
C LYS A 554 3.06 22.45 22.28
N ALA A 555 2.10 21.63 21.82
CA ALA A 555 1.85 21.41 20.40
C ALA A 555 1.22 22.63 19.70
N HIS A 556 0.41 23.43 20.41
CA HIS A 556 -0.38 24.53 19.83
C HIS A 556 -1.28 24.12 18.63
N LYS A 557 -1.57 22.83 18.44
CA LYS A 557 -2.38 22.28 17.33
C LYS A 557 -3.58 21.49 17.83
N LYS A 558 -4.62 21.40 17.00
CA LYS A 558 -5.75 20.48 17.23
C LYS A 558 -5.21 19.06 17.34
N MET A 559 -5.61 18.36 18.40
CA MET A 559 -5.20 16.99 18.63
C MET A 559 -6.39 16.14 19.00
N TYR A 560 -6.45 14.95 18.43
CA TYR A 560 -7.47 13.94 18.67
C TYR A 560 -6.78 12.75 19.33
N ILE A 561 -7.39 12.17 20.36
CA ILE A 561 -6.78 11.10 21.15
C ILE A 561 -7.78 9.98 21.33
N SER A 562 -7.34 8.74 21.22
CA SER A 562 -8.19 7.58 21.43
C SER A 562 -7.48 6.54 22.27
N PHE A 563 -8.22 5.99 23.23
CA PHE A 563 -7.85 4.83 24.00
C PHE A 563 -8.84 3.72 23.65
N VAL A 564 -8.34 2.69 22.98
CA VAL A 564 -9.11 1.52 22.56
C VAL A 564 -8.25 0.28 22.78
N ASP A 565 -8.85 -0.76 23.35
CA ASP A 565 -8.18 -1.97 23.78
C ASP A 565 -6.95 -1.66 24.63
N SER A 566 -5.74 -1.97 24.15
CA SER A 566 -4.47 -1.68 24.83
C SER A 566 -3.60 -0.69 24.05
N MET A 567 -4.23 0.20 23.28
CA MET A 567 -3.54 1.13 22.39
C MET A 567 -3.96 2.57 22.68
N ILE A 568 -3.00 3.48 22.56
CA ILE A 568 -3.23 4.91 22.49
C ILE A 568 -2.94 5.39 21.07
N TYR A 569 -3.88 6.16 20.52
CA TYR A 569 -3.73 6.83 19.23
C TYR A 569 -3.79 8.33 19.42
N ILE A 570 -2.90 9.07 18.75
CA ILE A 570 -2.92 10.53 18.75
C ILE A 570 -2.81 11.01 17.30
N ALA A 571 -3.77 11.83 16.88
CA ALA A 571 -3.76 12.48 15.58
C ALA A 571 -3.62 13.99 15.77
N ILE A 572 -2.62 14.60 15.13
CA ILE A 572 -2.38 16.05 15.16
C ILE A 572 -2.62 16.59 13.75
N GLU A 573 -3.56 17.53 13.62
CA GLU A 573 -4.01 18.03 12.32
C GLU A 573 -3.07 19.09 11.73
N TYR A 574 -2.71 18.92 10.46
CA TYR A 574 -1.91 19.87 9.68
C TYR A 574 -2.59 20.14 8.32
N THR A 575 -2.52 21.40 7.89
CA THR A 575 -3.12 21.85 6.62
C THR A 575 -2.19 21.65 5.42
N GLU A 576 -0.90 21.45 5.67
CA GLU A 576 0.14 21.35 4.65
C GLU A 576 0.97 20.08 4.88
N ASP A 577 1.69 19.68 3.84
CA ASP A 577 2.63 18.56 3.91
C ASP A 577 3.84 18.99 4.76
N ILE A 578 4.02 18.34 5.91
CA ILE A 578 4.88 18.79 7.02
C ILE A 578 6.35 18.57 6.68
N PHE A 579 6.65 17.52 5.91
CA PHE A 579 8.01 17.12 5.58
C PHE A 579 8.36 17.37 4.11
N GLU A 580 7.56 18.18 3.41
CA GLU A 580 7.81 18.56 2.02
C GLU A 580 8.49 19.94 1.94
N PRO A 581 9.58 20.08 1.16
CA PRO A 581 10.20 21.38 0.95
C PRO A 581 9.34 22.22 -0.01
N LYS A 582 9.27 23.53 0.26
CA LYS A 582 8.57 24.49 -0.60
C LYS A 582 9.53 25.01 -1.67
N LEU A 583 9.15 24.90 -2.94
CA LEU A 583 10.00 25.32 -4.08
C LEU A 583 10.38 26.81 -4.03
N PHE A 584 9.48 27.67 -3.56
CA PHE A 584 9.68 29.13 -3.56
C PHE A 584 10.36 29.67 -2.30
N ASN A 585 10.57 28.82 -1.29
CA ASN A 585 11.27 29.21 -0.07
C ASN A 585 12.63 28.54 -0.03
N THR A 586 13.65 29.27 0.44
CA THR A 586 14.97 28.66 0.63
C THR A 586 15.00 27.80 1.89
N MET A 587 15.54 26.59 1.75
CA MET A 587 15.76 25.67 2.86
C MET A 587 17.11 25.91 3.57
N LEU A 588 17.91 26.90 3.11
CA LEU A 588 19.17 27.29 3.77
C LEU A 588 18.97 27.98 5.12
N SER A 589 17.80 28.56 5.34
CA SER A 589 17.48 29.19 6.62
C SER A 589 17.25 28.13 7.70
N PHE A 590 17.48 28.50 8.97
CA PHE A 590 17.30 27.58 10.09
C PHE A 590 15.83 27.22 10.36
N ASN A 591 14.88 28.09 9.99
CA ASN A 591 13.48 27.95 10.40
C ASN A 591 12.80 26.66 9.88
N PRO A 592 12.91 26.27 8.60
CA PRO A 592 12.35 25.00 8.12
C PRO A 592 12.96 23.77 8.81
N MET A 593 14.27 23.80 9.08
CA MET A 593 14.95 22.70 9.80
C MET A 593 14.43 22.59 11.23
N LYS A 594 14.26 23.73 11.90
CA LYS A 594 13.70 23.82 13.24
C LYS A 594 12.31 23.20 13.29
N GLU A 595 11.43 23.52 12.34
CA GLU A 595 10.07 22.96 12.31
C GLU A 595 10.08 21.42 12.21
N TYR A 596 10.96 20.84 11.38
CA TYR A 596 11.07 19.38 11.26
C TYR A 596 11.59 18.73 12.54
N PHE A 597 12.65 19.32 13.11
CA PHE A 597 13.21 18.89 14.39
C PHE A 597 12.17 18.93 15.51
N GLU A 598 11.45 20.05 15.65
CA GLU A 598 10.42 20.23 16.68
C GLU A 598 9.25 19.26 16.48
N ASN A 599 8.81 18.98 15.25
CA ASN A 599 7.75 18.02 14.99
C ASN A 599 8.18 16.58 15.34
N ILE A 600 9.38 16.14 14.97
CA ILE A 600 9.89 14.80 15.33
C ILE A 600 10.02 14.70 16.86
N GLN A 601 10.60 15.71 17.50
CA GLN A 601 10.73 15.76 18.96
C GLN A 601 9.39 15.80 19.69
N LEU A 602 8.40 16.51 19.15
CA LEU A 602 7.05 16.54 19.72
C LEU A 602 6.47 15.12 19.75
N MET A 603 6.62 14.35 18.67
CA MET A 603 6.07 13.00 18.55
C MET A 603 6.82 11.98 19.43
N LEU A 604 8.15 12.05 19.47
CA LEU A 604 8.95 11.18 20.34
C LEU A 604 8.71 11.51 21.83
N GLY A 605 8.55 12.80 22.14
CA GLY A 605 8.24 13.29 23.47
C GLY A 605 6.90 12.80 24.03
N ILE A 606 5.98 12.28 23.21
CA ILE A 606 4.69 11.72 23.67
C ILE A 606 4.91 10.61 24.71
N VAL A 607 5.92 9.75 24.51
CA VAL A 607 6.18 8.63 25.43
C VAL A 607 6.50 9.13 26.83
N GLU A 608 7.35 10.16 26.92
CA GLU A 608 7.77 10.76 28.19
C GLU A 608 6.69 11.69 28.75
N ASP A 609 6.14 12.59 27.92
CA ASP A 609 5.13 13.57 28.32
C ASP A 609 3.88 12.87 28.88
N LEU A 610 3.52 11.69 28.35
CA LEU A 610 2.37 10.91 28.82
C LEU A 610 2.75 9.77 29.80
N ASN A 611 4.03 9.55 30.09
CA ASN A 611 4.57 8.40 30.84
C ASN A 611 4.09 7.04 30.33
N LEU A 612 4.09 6.81 29.01
CA LEU A 612 3.67 5.52 28.43
C LEU A 612 4.64 4.38 28.83
N ASN A 613 5.89 4.70 29.14
CA ASN A 613 6.92 3.77 29.58
C ASN A 613 6.76 3.28 31.04
N ARG A 614 5.91 3.91 31.86
CA ARG A 614 5.68 3.45 33.24
C ARG A 614 4.75 2.23 33.26
N ARG A 615 5.35 1.04 33.38
CA ARG A 615 4.64 -0.22 33.65
C ARG A 615 4.35 -0.35 35.14
N ILE A 616 3.24 0.24 35.58
CA ILE A 616 2.73 0.07 36.96
C ILE A 616 1.86 -1.20 37.06
N TRP A 617 1.55 -1.82 35.92
CA TRP A 617 0.64 -2.96 35.80
C TRP A 617 1.34 -4.08 35.00
N SER A 618 1.37 -5.30 35.53
CA SER A 618 1.78 -6.49 34.77
C SER A 618 0.64 -6.91 33.84
N LYS A 619 0.96 -7.14 32.55
CA LYS A 619 0.01 -7.70 31.58
C LYS A 619 -0.27 -9.17 31.89
#